data_AF-A0A3N4KJH7-F1
#
_entry.id   AF-A0A3N4KJH7-F1
#
_cell.length_a   1.000
_cell.length_b   1.000
_cell.length_c   1.000
_cell.angle_alpha   90.00
_cell.angle_beta   90.00
_cell.angle_gamma   90.00
#
_symmetry.space_group_name_H-M   'P 1'
#
loop_
_entity.id
_entity.type
_entity.pdbx_description
1 polymer ?
#
loop_
_entity_poly.entity_id
_entity_poly.type
_entity_poly.pdbx_seq_one_letter_code
_entity_poly.pdbx_strand_id
1 'polypeptide(L)'
;MDGHGSHLTYEFCSYALSHNIYLICLPAHSTHLLQPLDVGLFGPLQHYYGKAADNHIRETRTGITKGTFWSFFTEARAKAFTKQTIQASFHATGIFPLNPD
;
A
#
# COMPACT_ATOMS: atom_id res chain seq x y z
N MET A 1 9.86 -4.15 -3.47
CA MET A 1 9.60 -5.16 -2.42
C MET A 1 10.48 -4.82 -1.23
N ASP A 2 10.03 -5.12 -0.02
CA ASP A 2 10.75 -4.85 1.25
C ASP A 2 11.97 -5.79 1.48
N GLY A 3 12.24 -6.69 0.53
CA GLY A 3 13.39 -7.60 0.57
C GLY A 3 13.22 -8.76 1.53
N HIS A 4 12.03 -8.99 2.10
CA HIS A 4 11.80 -10.13 2.99
C HIS A 4 11.90 -11.45 2.20
N GLY A 5 12.59 -12.46 2.77
CA GLY A 5 12.92 -13.71 2.06
C GLY A 5 11.68 -14.47 1.53
N SER A 6 10.52 -14.32 2.17
CA SER A 6 9.26 -14.90 1.67
C SER A 6 8.80 -14.33 0.32
N HIS A 7 9.31 -13.16 -0.08
CA HIS A 7 8.97 -12.48 -1.32
C HIS A 7 9.98 -12.71 -2.45
N LEU A 8 11.08 -13.44 -2.20
CA LEU A 8 12.19 -13.62 -3.15
C LEU A 8 12.56 -15.10 -3.30
N THR A 9 11.55 -15.96 -3.44
CA THR A 9 11.78 -17.37 -3.75
C THR A 9 12.34 -17.54 -5.16
N TYR A 10 13.04 -18.64 -5.41
CA TYR A 10 13.59 -18.94 -6.73
C TYR A 10 12.49 -18.98 -7.79
N GLU A 11 11.36 -19.62 -7.47
CA GLU A 11 10.21 -19.74 -8.37
C GLU A 11 9.64 -18.37 -8.75
N PHE A 12 9.51 -17.47 -7.77
CA PHE A 12 9.02 -16.12 -8.01
C PHE A 12 9.99 -15.30 -8.87
N CYS A 13 11.29 -15.33 -8.55
CA CYS A 13 12.31 -14.62 -9.32
C CYS A 13 12.43 -15.16 -10.75
N SER A 14 12.38 -16.48 -10.92
CA SER A 14 12.40 -17.14 -12.23
C SER A 14 11.16 -16.80 -13.06
N TYR A 15 9.98 -16.76 -12.43
CA TYR A 15 8.76 -16.31 -13.06
C TYR A 15 8.86 -14.84 -13.52
N ALA A 16 9.30 -13.93 -12.64
CA ALA A 16 9.46 -12.52 -12.98
C ALA A 16 10.44 -12.34 -14.16
N LEU A 17 11.59 -13.03 -14.11
CA LEU A 17 12.60 -12.96 -15.17
C LEU A 17 12.07 -13.46 -16.52
N SER A 18 11.38 -14.61 -16.54
CA SER A 18 10.80 -15.18 -17.77
C SER A 18 9.70 -14.30 -18.39
N HIS A 19 9.10 -13.40 -17.61
CA HIS A 19 8.07 -12.45 -18.05
C HIS A 19 8.59 -11.02 -18.22
N ASN A 20 9.91 -10.80 -18.21
CA ASN A 20 10.54 -9.47 -18.32
C ASN A 20 10.07 -8.47 -17.25
N ILE A 21 9.79 -8.95 -16.05
CA ILE A 21 9.42 -8.14 -14.89
C ILE A 21 10.68 -7.86 -14.07
N TYR A 22 11.07 -6.59 -13.96
CA TYR A 22 12.18 -6.18 -13.12
C TYR A 22 11.75 -6.11 -11.65
N LEU A 23 12.39 -6.93 -10.81
CA LEU A 23 12.18 -6.91 -9.37
C LEU A 23 13.13 -5.90 -8.71
N ILE A 24 12.55 -4.89 -8.05
CA ILE A 24 13.30 -3.91 -7.26
C ILE A 24 13.13 -4.25 -5.78
N CYS A 25 14.26 -4.54 -5.12
CA CYS A 25 14.31 -4.76 -3.68
C CYS A 25 14.87 -3.50 -3.02
N LEU A 26 14.13 -2.96 -2.05
CA LEU A 26 14.58 -1.83 -1.27
C LEU A 26 15.69 -2.29 -0.31
N PRO A 27 16.66 -1.42 0.04
CA PRO A 27 17.60 -1.70 1.11
C PRO A 27 16.89 -2.12 2.40
N ALA A 28 17.55 -2.97 3.19
CA ALA A 28 16.98 -3.43 4.47
C ALA A 28 16.57 -2.23 5.35
N HIS A 29 15.44 -2.35 6.04
CA HIS A 29 14.89 -1.33 6.94
C HIS A 29 14.55 0.03 6.29
N SER A 30 14.52 0.15 4.96
CA SER A 30 14.23 1.41 4.25
C SER A 30 12.79 1.57 3.77
N THR A 31 11.90 0.61 4.06
CA THR A 31 10.49 0.63 3.64
C THR A 31 9.79 1.94 4.02
N HIS A 32 9.99 2.41 5.25
CA HIS A 32 9.42 3.67 5.75
C HIS A 32 9.95 4.94 5.07
N LEU A 33 10.99 4.83 4.23
CA LEU A 33 11.61 5.94 3.50
C LEU A 33 11.31 5.85 2.00
N LEU A 34 11.46 4.65 1.44
CA LEU A 34 11.50 4.43 0.00
C LEU A 34 10.23 3.76 -0.54
N GLN A 35 9.38 3.17 0.29
CA GLN A 35 8.17 2.50 -0.20
C GLN A 35 7.00 3.50 -0.27
N PRO A 36 6.53 3.89 -1.47
CA PRO A 36 5.50 4.94 -1.60
C PRO A 36 4.19 4.55 -0.92
N LEU A 37 3.89 3.25 -0.87
CA LEU A 37 2.71 2.73 -0.20
C LEU A 37 2.74 3.03 1.31
N ASP A 38 3.86 2.77 1.98
CA ASP A 38 4.01 3.02 3.42
C ASP A 38 4.10 4.52 3.71
N VAL A 39 4.83 5.27 2.87
CA VAL A 39 5.08 6.71 3.10
C VAL A 39 3.81 7.55 2.92
N GLY A 40 2.98 7.26 1.92
CA GLY A 40 1.90 8.19 1.56
C GLY A 40 0.51 7.58 1.36
N LEU A 41 0.35 6.25 1.30
CA LEU A 41 -0.94 5.65 0.93
C LEU A 41 -1.59 4.83 2.06
N PHE A 42 -0.81 4.11 2.86
CA PHE A 42 -1.37 3.25 3.92
C PHE A 42 -1.93 4.04 5.10
N GLY A 43 -1.32 5.17 5.48
CA GLY A 43 -1.88 6.08 6.49
C GLY A 43 -3.30 6.56 6.13
N PRO A 44 -3.51 7.19 4.96
CA PRO A 44 -4.85 7.57 4.49
C PRO A 44 -5.81 6.40 4.34
N LEU A 45 -5.34 5.24 3.85
CA LEU A 45 -6.17 4.04 3.72
C LEU A 45 -6.71 3.59 5.09
N GLN A 46 -5.83 3.48 6.09
CA GLN A 46 -6.22 3.12 7.46
C GLN A 46 -7.21 4.13 8.04
N HIS A 47 -6.98 5.43 7.81
CA HIS A 47 -7.88 6.48 8.27
C HIS A 47 -9.29 6.34 7.67
N TYR A 48 -9.40 6.21 6.34
CA TYR A 48 -10.72 6.09 5.71
C TYR A 48 -11.41 4.76 6.02
N TYR A 49 -10.66 3.68 6.16
CA TYR A 49 -11.21 2.40 6.59
C TYR A 49 -11.77 2.51 8.01
N GLY A 50 -11.01 3.09 8.94
CA GLY A 50 -11.47 3.35 10.31
C GLY A 50 -12.74 4.17 10.35
N LYS A 51 -12.81 5.24 9.54
CA LYS A 51 -14.03 6.06 9.43
C LYS A 51 -15.25 5.27 8.92
N ALA A 52 -15.06 4.42 7.90
CA ALA A 52 -16.14 3.59 7.36
C ALA A 52 -16.63 2.56 8.41
N ALA A 53 -15.69 1.95 9.13
CA ALA A 53 -15.97 1.03 10.22
C ALA A 53 -16.74 1.70 11.38
N ASP A 54 -16.30 2.89 11.81
CA ASP A 54 -16.95 3.65 12.88
C ASP A 54 -18.38 4.04 12.50
N ASN A 55 -18.60 4.48 11.25
CA ASN A 55 -19.92 4.80 10.74
C ASN A 55 -20.84 3.57 10.74
N HIS A 56 -20.35 2.42 10.26
CA HIS A 56 -21.12 1.18 10.26
C HIS A 56 -21.57 0.76 11.66
N ILE A 57 -20.67 0.84 12.65
CA ILE A 57 -20.99 0.50 14.04
C ILE A 57 -22.05 1.46 14.58
N ARG A 58 -21.93 2.76 14.30
CA ARG A 58 -22.89 3.78 14.75
C ARG A 58 -24.28 3.59 14.15
N GLU A 59 -24.36 3.25 12.86
CA GLU A 59 -25.61 3.13 12.12
C GLU A 59 -26.34 1.81 12.39
N THR A 60 -25.61 0.70 12.41
CA THR A 60 -26.19 -0.64 12.50
C THR A 60 -26.23 -1.19 13.92
N ARG A 61 -25.40 -0.65 14.83
CA ARG A 61 -25.11 -1.22 16.15
C ARG A 61 -24.56 -2.65 16.09
N THR A 62 -23.98 -3.03 14.95
CA THR A 62 -23.33 -4.32 14.74
C THR A 62 -21.82 -4.16 14.57
N GLY A 63 -21.08 -5.22 14.88
CA GLY A 63 -19.62 -5.24 14.78
C GLY A 63 -19.12 -5.46 13.35
N ILE A 64 -17.84 -5.19 13.14
CA ILE A 64 -17.15 -5.46 11.88
C ILE A 64 -17.00 -6.97 11.69
N THR A 65 -17.32 -7.48 10.50
CA THR A 65 -17.15 -8.89 10.15
C THR A 65 -16.23 -9.03 8.93
N LYS A 66 -15.83 -10.27 8.61
CA LYS A 66 -15.12 -10.54 7.34
C LYS A 66 -15.93 -10.13 6.11
N GLY A 67 -17.27 -10.17 6.19
CA GLY A 67 -18.16 -9.76 5.10
C GLY A 67 -18.16 -8.25 4.86
N THR A 68 -17.97 -7.43 5.91
CA THR A 68 -17.95 -5.96 5.78
C THR A 68 -16.62 -5.41 5.31
N PHE A 69 -15.53 -6.19 5.45
CA PHE A 69 -14.17 -5.77 5.09
C PHE A 69 -14.08 -5.22 3.66
N TRP A 70 -14.59 -5.98 2.66
CA TRP A 70 -14.46 -5.59 1.26
C TRP A 70 -15.18 -4.28 0.95
N SER A 71 -16.33 -4.03 1.56
CA SER A 71 -17.05 -2.77 1.40
C SER A 71 -16.24 -1.59 1.90
N PHE A 72 -15.75 -1.67 3.14
CA PHE A 72 -14.98 -0.59 3.76
C PHE A 72 -13.63 -0.37 3.07
N PHE A 73 -12.95 -1.46 2.72
CA PHE A 73 -11.68 -1.40 2.01
C PHE A 73 -11.84 -0.77 0.63
N THR A 74 -12.87 -1.13 -0.13
CA THR A 74 -13.11 -0.57 -1.47
C THR A 74 -13.36 0.93 -1.40
N GLU A 75 -14.21 1.37 -0.46
CA GLU A 75 -14.48 2.79 -0.23
C GLU A 75 -13.21 3.54 0.21
N ALA A 76 -12.50 3.00 1.20
CA ALA A 76 -11.28 3.61 1.73
C ALA A 76 -10.18 3.71 0.68
N ARG A 77 -9.99 2.66 -0.14
CA ARG A 77 -9.03 2.63 -1.22
C ARG A 77 -9.34 3.68 -2.28
N ALA A 78 -10.62 3.82 -2.69
CA ALA A 78 -11.01 4.84 -3.66
C ALA A 78 -10.70 6.27 -3.17
N LYS A 79 -10.82 6.52 -1.86
CA LYS A 79 -10.50 7.82 -1.23
C LYS A 79 -9.00 8.03 -1.02
N ALA A 80 -8.26 6.97 -0.68
CA ALA A 80 -6.82 7.06 -0.38
C ALA A 80 -5.94 7.03 -1.63
N PHE A 81 -6.31 6.26 -2.67
CA PHE A 81 -5.48 6.02 -3.85
C PHE A 81 -5.93 6.90 -5.02
N THR A 82 -5.85 8.21 -4.83
CA THR A 82 -6.09 9.18 -5.90
C THR A 82 -4.82 9.39 -6.72
N LYS A 83 -4.95 9.93 -7.94
CA LYS A 83 -3.78 10.29 -8.75
C LYS A 83 -2.82 11.21 -7.98
N GLN A 84 -3.39 12.16 -7.25
CA GLN A 84 -2.66 13.15 -6.47
C GLN A 84 -1.88 12.51 -5.32
N THR A 85 -2.51 11.64 -4.53
CA THR A 85 -1.83 10.98 -3.40
C THR A 85 -0.77 10.00 -3.89
N ILE A 86 -1.01 9.29 -4.98
CA ILE A 86 -0.01 8.41 -5.61
C ILE A 86 1.20 9.24 -6.04
N GLN A 87 1.00 10.31 -6.81
CA GLN A 87 2.10 11.17 -7.28
C GLN A 87 2.86 11.80 -6.11
N ALA A 88 2.15 12.31 -5.10
CA ALA A 88 2.76 12.87 -3.90
C ALA A 88 3.60 11.82 -3.14
N SER A 89 3.16 10.57 -3.08
CA SER A 89 3.89 9.49 -2.40
C SER A 89 5.21 9.17 -3.12
N PHE A 90 5.20 9.11 -4.46
CA PHE A 90 6.43 8.91 -5.24
C PHE A 90 7.42 10.06 -5.14
N HIS A 91 6.91 11.29 -5.05
CA HIS A 91 7.72 12.47 -4.80
C HIS A 91 8.33 12.44 -3.40
N ALA A 92 7.54 12.08 -2.38
CA ALA A 92 7.98 12.01 -0.99
C ALA A 92 9.08 10.96 -0.76
N THR A 93 9.06 9.85 -1.51
CA THR A 93 10.11 8.82 -1.44
C THR A 93 11.35 9.15 -2.28
N GLY A 94 11.38 10.27 -2.99
CA GLY A 94 12.48 10.62 -3.91
C GLY A 94 12.64 9.65 -5.09
N ILE A 95 11.63 8.81 -5.37
CA ILE A 95 11.68 7.87 -6.50
C ILE A 95 11.34 8.60 -7.80
N PHE A 96 10.32 9.46 -7.75
CA PHE A 96 9.92 10.24 -8.92
C PHE A 96 9.34 11.61 -8.54
N PRO A 97 9.98 12.73 -8.94
CA PRO A 97 11.28 12.78 -9.62
C PRO A 97 12.38 12.16 -8.73
N LEU A 98 13.43 11.62 -9.37
CA LEU A 98 14.54 11.02 -8.64
C LEU A 98 15.22 12.10 -7.78
N ASN A 99 15.23 11.91 -6.47
CA ASN A 99 16.00 12.70 -5.52
C ASN A 99 17.00 11.78 -4.81
N PRO A 100 18.30 11.88 -5.12
CA PRO A 100 19.33 11.05 -4.51
C PRO A 100 19.86 11.58 -3.16
N ASP A 101 19.47 12.79 -2.76
CA ASP A 101 19.84 13.45 -1.49
C ASP A 101 18.84 13.16 -0.37
#